data_AF-U1I1N9-F1
#
_entry.id   AF-U1I1N9-F1
#
_cell.length_a   1.000
_cell.length_b   1.000
_cell.length_c   1.000
_cell.angle_alpha   90.00
_cell.angle_beta   90.00
_cell.angle_gamma   90.00
#
_symmetry.space_group_name_H-M   'P 1'
#
loop_
_entity.id
_entity.type
_entity.pdbx_description
1 polymer ?
#
loop_
_entity_poly.entity_id
_entity_poly.type
_entity_poly.pdbx_seq_one_letter_code
_entity_poly.pdbx_strand_id
1 'polypeptide(L)'
;MGFFTQCTAPNRTTVLCFDVPDSFRHRLRESLRLSSGKGHDYNRYTLHAFLTSEVINLYDISVWTIRDVVRDVERNRDRNKQLEPDFPALHDLARHAIHSSETLGIAVETVSEMIRHHKWPLSDKATSTPLELSRFQQTRQLFQFQLQTLKSLKARSDSNLSRLQNEITLAFNMVTQKDSQATVRIGKAARRDSAAMKTVAVLTLTFLPATFVSAIFSTQFFNFTPESPSGQDSWVVSSHFWIYWAFSAPLTVVTIMLWLVWQCWYTARGVGYEMSERSGQQQRLR
;
A
#
# COMPACT_ATOMS: atom_id res chain seq x y z
N MET A 1 30.59 -6.49 7.79
CA MET A 1 31.80 -7.24 7.38
C MET A 1 32.80 -6.28 6.79
N GLY A 2 34.02 -6.24 7.33
CA GLY A 2 35.12 -5.43 6.82
C GLY A 2 36.39 -6.27 6.63
N PHE A 3 37.21 -5.92 5.64
CA PHE A 3 38.46 -6.61 5.33
C PHE A 3 39.60 -5.60 5.20
N PHE A 4 40.68 -5.81 5.96
CA PHE A 4 41.88 -4.98 5.88
C PHE A 4 43.08 -5.85 5.57
N THR A 5 43.83 -5.50 4.51
CA THR A 5 44.98 -6.28 4.06
C THR A 5 46.27 -5.50 4.28
N GLN A 6 47.21 -6.10 4.99
CA GLN A 6 48.56 -5.57 5.20
C GLN A 6 49.60 -6.54 4.63
N CYS A 7 50.48 -6.03 3.77
CA CYS A 7 51.66 -6.76 3.30
C CYS A 7 52.87 -6.32 4.12
N THR A 8 53.46 -7.22 4.91
CA THR A 8 54.57 -6.91 5.82
C THR A 8 55.93 -7.30 5.23
N ALA A 9 55.95 -8.27 4.32
CA ALA A 9 57.12 -8.74 3.56
C ALA A 9 56.67 -9.22 2.17
N PRO A 10 57.55 -9.36 1.16
CA PRO A 10 57.17 -9.80 -0.19
C PRO A 10 56.35 -11.11 -0.21
N ASN A 11 56.57 -12.03 0.75
CA ASN A 11 55.84 -13.30 0.86
C ASN A 11 54.88 -13.39 2.05
N ARG A 12 54.59 -12.28 2.75
CA ARG A 12 53.70 -12.31 3.92
C ARG A 12 52.61 -11.25 3.81
N THR A 13 51.43 -11.71 3.40
CA THR A 13 50.20 -10.93 3.38
C THR A 13 49.29 -11.39 4.52
N THR A 14 48.85 -10.45 5.36
CA THR A 14 47.91 -10.69 6.46
C THR A 14 46.61 -9.97 6.15
N VAL A 15 45.47 -10.67 6.27
CA VAL A 15 44.14 -10.06 6.13
C VAL A 15 43.41 -10.14 7.45
N LEU A 16 43.04 -8.97 7.98
CA LEU A 16 42.19 -8.82 9.16
C LEU A 16 40.73 -8.75 8.71
N CYS A 17 39.90 -9.59 9.33
CA CYS A 17 38.49 -9.73 8.99
C CYS A 17 37.64 -9.31 10.19
N PHE A 18 36.68 -8.41 9.97
CA PHE A 18 35.79 -7.86 11.01
C PHE A 18 34.34 -8.29 10.77
N ASP A 19 33.61 -8.59 11.85
CA ASP A 19 32.18 -8.95 11.86
C ASP A 19 31.85 -10.11 10.91
N VAL A 20 32.70 -11.13 10.91
CA VAL A 20 32.57 -12.27 10.00
C VAL A 20 31.83 -13.43 10.69
N PRO A 21 30.76 -13.97 10.08
CA PRO A 21 30.04 -15.12 10.63
C PRO A 21 30.93 -16.36 10.75
N ASP A 22 30.67 -17.21 11.75
CA ASP A 22 31.45 -18.46 11.93
C ASP A 22 31.40 -19.37 10.70
N SER A 23 30.23 -19.45 10.04
CA SER A 23 30.07 -20.23 8.81
C SER A 23 30.98 -19.77 7.68
N PHE A 24 31.19 -18.45 7.54
CA PHE A 24 32.15 -17.88 6.59
C PHE A 24 33.58 -18.24 6.98
N ARG A 25 33.94 -18.14 8.27
CA ARG A 25 35.29 -18.46 8.77
C ARG A 25 35.65 -19.92 8.50
N HIS A 26 34.71 -20.84 8.69
CA HIS A 26 34.93 -22.26 8.43
C HIS A 26 35.15 -22.53 6.94
N ARG A 27 34.27 -22.04 6.06
CA ARG A 27 34.40 -22.24 4.60
C ARG A 27 35.66 -21.58 4.03
N LEU A 28 36.00 -20.38 4.47
CA LEU A 28 37.22 -19.70 4.05
C LEU A 28 38.47 -20.51 4.43
N ARG A 29 38.52 -21.04 5.66
CA ARG A 29 39.65 -21.87 6.11
C ARG A 29 39.78 -23.16 5.31
N GLU A 30 38.66 -23.79 4.98
CA GLU A 30 38.63 -24.99 4.16
C GLU A 30 39.14 -24.69 2.74
N SER A 31 38.62 -23.65 2.09
CA SER A 31 39.04 -23.20 0.76
C SER A 31 40.54 -22.86 0.70
N LEU A 32 41.06 -22.17 1.72
CA LEU A 32 42.47 -21.85 1.84
C LEU A 32 43.34 -23.10 2.05
N ARG A 33 42.90 -24.07 2.88
CA ARG A 33 43.62 -25.34 3.10
C ARG A 33 43.73 -26.16 1.81
N LEU A 34 42.64 -26.27 1.06
CA LEU A 34 42.60 -26.97 -0.22
C LEU A 34 43.54 -26.33 -1.25
N SER A 35 43.70 -25.00 -1.21
CA SER A 35 44.65 -24.28 -2.09
C SER A 35 46.09 -24.30 -1.60
N SER A 36 46.32 -24.39 -0.28
CA SER A 36 47.67 -24.37 0.32
C SER A 36 48.54 -25.58 -0.08
N GLY A 37 47.93 -26.70 -0.49
CA GLY A 37 48.67 -27.88 -0.95
C GLY A 37 49.43 -27.71 -2.27
N LYS A 38 49.26 -26.58 -2.98
CA LYS A 38 49.83 -26.34 -4.32
C LYS A 38 51.06 -25.42 -4.35
N GLY A 39 51.77 -25.23 -3.23
CA GLY A 39 53.02 -24.45 -3.19
C GLY A 39 52.89 -23.02 -3.74
N HIS A 40 51.75 -22.38 -3.47
CA HIS A 40 51.43 -21.06 -4.01
C HIS A 40 52.03 -19.95 -3.15
N ASP A 41 52.79 -19.07 -3.79
CA ASP A 41 53.07 -17.75 -3.24
C ASP A 41 51.80 -16.91 -3.38
N TYR A 42 51.22 -16.50 -2.25
CA TYR A 42 49.95 -15.78 -2.24
C TYR A 42 50.21 -14.34 -2.68
N ASN A 43 49.95 -14.05 -3.95
CA ASN A 43 49.82 -12.68 -4.41
C ASN A 43 48.72 -11.99 -3.59
N ARG A 44 48.94 -10.71 -3.23
CA ARG A 44 48.01 -9.85 -2.45
C ARG A 44 46.54 -10.05 -2.86
N TYR A 45 46.28 -10.18 -4.16
CA TYR A 45 44.95 -10.26 -4.74
C TYR A 45 44.32 -11.67 -4.70
N THR A 46 45.11 -12.73 -4.58
CA THR A 46 44.59 -14.11 -4.53
C THR A 46 43.79 -14.35 -3.26
N LEU A 47 44.21 -13.80 -2.12
CA LEU A 47 43.45 -13.86 -0.87
C LEU A 47 42.11 -13.12 -0.99
N HIS A 48 42.09 -11.96 -1.65
CA HIS A 48 40.86 -11.24 -1.92
C HIS A 48 39.90 -12.03 -2.83
N ALA A 49 40.40 -12.80 -3.78
CA ALA A 49 39.56 -13.66 -4.60
C ALA A 49 38.85 -14.75 -3.77
N PHE A 50 39.52 -15.35 -2.79
CA PHE A 50 38.88 -16.31 -1.87
C PHE A 50 37.83 -15.64 -0.99
N LEU A 51 38.13 -14.45 -0.44
CA LEU A 51 37.18 -13.68 0.36
C LEU A 51 35.93 -13.30 -0.43
N THR A 52 36.11 -12.78 -1.64
CA THR A 52 35.01 -12.43 -2.54
C THR A 52 34.15 -13.65 -2.86
N SER A 53 34.74 -14.83 -3.04
CA SER A 53 33.98 -16.07 -3.26
C SER A 53 33.03 -16.38 -2.10
N GLU A 54 33.49 -16.25 -0.86
CA GLU A 54 32.66 -16.50 0.32
C GLU A 54 31.62 -15.42 0.56
N VAL A 55 31.94 -14.16 0.23
CA VAL A 55 30.97 -13.05 0.25
C VAL A 55 29.86 -13.29 -0.77
N ILE A 56 30.20 -13.76 -1.98
CA ILE A 56 29.21 -14.12 -3.01
C ILE A 56 28.25 -15.20 -2.51
N ASN A 57 28.77 -16.23 -1.83
CA ASN A 57 27.92 -17.29 -1.25
C ASN A 57 26.93 -16.72 -0.22
N LEU A 58 27.35 -15.78 0.63
CA LEU A 58 26.45 -15.13 1.59
C LEU A 58 25.39 -14.27 0.88
N TYR A 59 25.77 -13.54 -0.16
CA TYR A 59 24.82 -12.76 -0.96
C TYR A 59 23.83 -13.64 -1.70
N ASP A 60 24.28 -14.76 -2.27
CA ASP A 60 23.40 -15.73 -2.91
C ASP A 60 22.32 -16.17 -1.92
N ILE A 61 22.70 -16.67 -0.75
CA ILE A 61 21.76 -17.08 0.30
C ILE A 61 20.79 -15.95 0.65
N SER A 62 21.28 -14.73 0.88
CA SER A 62 20.43 -13.56 1.20
C SER A 62 19.38 -13.29 0.12
N VAL A 63 19.79 -13.27 -1.16
CA VAL A 63 18.90 -13.02 -2.29
C VAL A 63 17.86 -14.14 -2.44
N TRP A 64 18.24 -15.40 -2.21
CA TRP A 64 17.32 -16.53 -2.26
C TRP A 64 16.32 -16.50 -1.11
N THR A 65 16.76 -16.18 0.11
CA THR A 65 15.86 -16.03 1.27
C THR A 65 14.83 -14.94 1.03
N ILE A 66 15.24 -13.75 0.56
CA ILE A 66 14.29 -12.66 0.25
C ILE A 66 13.30 -13.10 -0.82
N ARG A 67 13.77 -13.75 -1.89
CA ARG A 67 12.90 -14.26 -2.95
C ARG A 67 11.85 -15.23 -2.40
N ASP A 68 12.24 -16.12 -1.49
CA ASP A 68 11.35 -17.12 -0.93
C ASP A 68 10.25 -16.48 -0.08
N VAL A 69 10.61 -15.49 0.74
CA VAL A 69 9.61 -14.72 1.50
C VAL A 69 8.69 -13.94 0.57
N VAL A 70 9.21 -13.30 -0.49
CA VAL A 70 8.37 -12.62 -1.50
C VAL A 70 7.41 -13.60 -2.18
N ARG A 71 7.90 -14.79 -2.53
CA ARG A 71 7.07 -15.84 -3.13
C ARG A 71 5.97 -16.33 -2.17
N ASP A 72 6.26 -16.42 -0.89
CA ASP A 72 5.28 -16.81 0.12
C ASP A 72 4.20 -15.74 0.29
N VAL A 73 4.57 -14.47 0.24
CA VAL A 73 3.61 -13.35 0.18
C VAL A 73 2.69 -13.46 -1.03
N GLU A 74 3.26 -13.63 -2.23
CA GLU A 74 2.50 -13.78 -3.48
C GLU A 74 1.51 -14.96 -3.41
N ARG A 75 1.96 -16.10 -2.87
CA ARG A 75 1.12 -17.31 -2.71
C ARG A 75 0.02 -17.14 -1.67
N ASN A 76 0.33 -16.49 -0.54
CA ASN A 76 -0.63 -16.29 0.53
C ASN A 76 -1.77 -15.38 0.09
N ARG A 77 -1.50 -14.36 -0.74
CA ARG A 77 -2.52 -13.53 -1.36
C ARG A 77 -3.53 -14.36 -2.17
N ASP A 78 -3.05 -15.26 -3.02
CA ASP A 78 -3.93 -16.06 -3.89
C ASP A 78 -4.81 -17.03 -3.10
N ARG A 79 -4.28 -17.56 -1.98
CA ARG A 79 -5.00 -18.46 -1.07
C ARG A 79 -6.01 -17.72 -0.20
N ASN A 80 -5.64 -16.57 0.34
CA ASN A 80 -6.39 -15.87 1.39
C ASN A 80 -6.88 -14.49 0.92
N LYS A 81 -7.70 -14.44 -0.13
CA LYS A 81 -8.25 -13.18 -0.69
C LYS A 81 -9.09 -12.35 0.30
N GLN A 82 -9.52 -12.95 1.40
CA GLN A 82 -10.35 -12.28 2.42
C GLN A 82 -9.55 -11.72 3.59
N LEU A 83 -8.31 -12.18 3.79
CA LEU A 83 -7.47 -11.74 4.89
C LEU A 83 -6.84 -10.39 4.52
N GLU A 84 -6.81 -9.45 5.46
CA GLU A 84 -6.16 -8.17 5.21
C GLU A 84 -4.64 -8.34 5.13
N PRO A 85 -3.96 -7.61 4.22
CA PRO A 85 -2.51 -7.67 4.11
C PRO A 85 -1.82 -7.16 5.37
N ASP A 86 -0.76 -7.85 5.81
CA ASP A 86 0.13 -7.37 6.87
C ASP A 86 1.10 -6.33 6.29
N PHE A 87 0.66 -5.07 6.22
CA PHE A 87 1.46 -3.96 5.69
C PHE A 87 2.78 -3.74 6.44
N PRO A 88 2.84 -3.81 7.79
CA PRO A 88 4.11 -3.76 8.52
C PRO A 88 5.11 -4.82 8.05
N ALA A 89 4.70 -6.10 7.96
CA ALA A 89 5.59 -7.16 7.51
C ALA A 89 6.04 -6.98 6.05
N LEU A 90 5.15 -6.51 5.17
CA LEU A 90 5.49 -6.20 3.78
C LEU A 90 6.52 -5.06 3.68
N HIS A 91 6.37 -4.02 4.49
CA HIS A 91 7.32 -2.90 4.53
C HIS A 91 8.67 -3.29 5.13
N ASP A 92 8.69 -4.11 6.17
CA ASP A 92 9.94 -4.63 6.75
C ASP A 92 10.67 -5.53 5.75
N LEU A 93 9.95 -6.40 5.04
CA LEU A 93 10.52 -7.18 3.93
C LEU A 93 11.09 -6.27 2.84
N ALA A 94 10.39 -5.19 2.48
CA ALA A 94 10.86 -4.23 1.50
C ALA A 94 12.15 -3.53 1.97
N ARG A 95 12.24 -3.15 3.24
CA ARG A 95 13.47 -2.58 3.82
C ARG A 95 14.65 -3.54 3.67
N HIS A 96 14.46 -4.82 3.99
CA HIS A 96 15.51 -5.84 3.83
C HIS A 96 15.89 -6.07 2.36
N ALA A 97 14.91 -6.08 1.45
CA ALA A 97 15.16 -6.22 0.01
C ALA A 97 15.95 -5.04 -0.57
N ILE A 98 15.61 -3.81 -0.16
CA ILE A 98 16.33 -2.60 -0.54
C ILE A 98 17.78 -2.67 -0.06
N HIS A 99 17.99 -2.95 1.23
CA HIS A 99 19.34 -3.04 1.80
C HIS A 99 20.18 -4.15 1.15
N SER A 100 19.58 -5.30 0.84
CA SER A 100 20.27 -6.38 0.11
C SER A 100 20.68 -5.96 -1.30
N SER A 101 19.84 -5.19 -2.01
CA SER A 101 20.18 -4.67 -3.35
C SER A 101 21.28 -3.61 -3.28
N GLU A 102 21.18 -2.68 -2.32
CA GLU A 102 22.18 -1.63 -2.10
C GLU A 102 23.56 -2.22 -1.79
N THR A 103 23.63 -3.14 -0.83
CA THR A 103 24.89 -3.81 -0.44
C THR A 103 25.48 -4.65 -1.57
N LEU A 104 24.65 -5.32 -2.38
CA LEU A 104 25.10 -5.96 -3.62
C LEU A 104 25.67 -4.96 -4.63
N GLY A 105 25.06 -3.78 -4.77
CA GLY A 105 25.57 -2.70 -5.62
C GLY A 105 26.96 -2.24 -5.19
N ILE A 106 27.15 -2.03 -3.88
CA ILE A 106 28.46 -1.70 -3.30
C ILE A 106 29.47 -2.82 -3.54
N ALA A 107 29.06 -4.09 -3.41
CA ALA A 107 29.94 -5.24 -3.67
C ALA A 107 30.38 -5.32 -5.14
N VAL A 108 29.46 -5.09 -6.08
CA VAL A 108 29.76 -5.02 -7.53
C VAL A 108 30.80 -3.92 -7.81
N GLU A 109 30.60 -2.74 -7.24
CA GLU A 109 31.52 -1.61 -7.42
C GLU A 109 32.90 -1.93 -6.81
N THR A 110 32.91 -2.47 -5.59
CA THR A 110 34.13 -2.83 -4.87
C THR A 110 34.98 -3.84 -5.66
N VAL A 111 34.36 -4.90 -6.20
CA VAL A 111 35.08 -5.90 -7.01
C VAL A 111 35.51 -5.31 -8.37
N SER A 112 34.70 -4.43 -8.97
CA SER A 112 35.08 -3.72 -10.20
C SER A 112 36.34 -2.89 -9.99
N GLU A 113 36.40 -2.17 -8.88
CA GLU A 113 37.56 -1.36 -8.50
C GLU A 113 38.78 -2.21 -8.16
N MET A 114 38.60 -3.36 -7.49
CA MET A 114 39.68 -4.33 -7.29
C MET A 114 40.26 -4.81 -8.63
N ILE A 115 39.42 -5.13 -9.62
CA ILE A 115 39.88 -5.52 -10.98
C ILE A 115 40.58 -4.36 -11.69
N ARG A 116 40.11 -3.12 -11.48
CA ARG A 116 40.71 -1.91 -12.05
C ARG A 116 42.11 -1.64 -11.50
N HIS A 117 42.32 -1.88 -10.21
CA HIS A 117 43.60 -1.73 -9.52
C HIS A 117 44.52 -2.95 -9.64
N HIS A 118 43.97 -4.13 -10.00
CA HIS A 118 44.74 -5.33 -10.32
C HIS A 118 45.40 -5.20 -11.70
N LYS A 119 46.39 -4.31 -11.80
CA LYS A 119 47.23 -4.08 -12.98
C LYS A 119 48.58 -4.77 -12.80
N TRP A 120 49.05 -5.39 -13.87
CA TRP A 120 50.41 -5.90 -13.95
C TRP A 120 51.39 -4.72 -13.96
N PRO A 121 52.36 -4.60 -13.02
CA PRO A 121 53.31 -3.51 -13.01
C PRO A 121 54.17 -3.52 -14.28
N LEU A 122 54.26 -2.37 -14.95
CA LEU A 122 55.04 -2.24 -16.19
C LEU A 122 56.54 -2.53 -15.98
N SER A 123 57.06 -2.25 -14.78
CA SER A 123 58.45 -2.51 -14.38
C SER A 123 58.80 -4.00 -14.31
N ASP A 124 57.80 -4.88 -14.16
CA ASP A 124 58.02 -6.32 -13.91
C ASP A 124 58.10 -7.13 -15.21
N LYS A 125 57.66 -6.56 -16.36
CA LYS A 125 57.63 -7.27 -17.66
C LYS A 125 59.00 -7.73 -18.17
N ALA A 126 60.09 -7.11 -17.70
CA ALA A 126 61.45 -7.46 -18.12
C ALA A 126 62.06 -8.60 -17.29
N THR A 127 61.48 -8.95 -16.13
CA THR A 127 62.09 -9.85 -15.13
C THR A 127 61.17 -11.00 -14.70
N SER A 128 59.91 -11.00 -15.14
CA SER A 128 58.89 -11.94 -14.66
C SER A 128 58.89 -13.27 -15.40
N THR A 129 58.66 -14.33 -14.63
CA THR A 129 58.58 -15.70 -15.12
C THR A 129 57.22 -15.96 -15.79
N PRO A 130 57.14 -16.85 -16.80
CA PRO A 130 55.87 -17.22 -17.43
C PRO A 130 54.79 -17.70 -16.44
N LEU A 131 55.22 -18.33 -15.34
CA LEU A 131 54.37 -18.79 -14.24
C LEU A 131 53.66 -17.64 -13.50
N GLU A 132 54.34 -16.52 -13.26
CA GLU A 132 53.74 -15.36 -12.57
C GLU A 132 52.69 -14.66 -13.44
N LEU A 133 52.96 -14.58 -14.75
CA LEU A 133 52.01 -14.04 -15.72
C LEU A 133 50.73 -14.89 -15.77
N SER A 134 50.85 -16.22 -15.84
CA SER A 134 49.70 -17.13 -15.82
C SER A 134 48.89 -17.02 -14.52
N ARG A 135 49.55 -16.90 -13.35
CA ARG A 135 48.87 -16.72 -12.06
C ARG A 135 48.11 -15.40 -11.96
N PHE A 136 48.70 -14.32 -12.46
CA PHE A 136 48.04 -13.02 -12.56
C PHE A 136 46.80 -13.10 -13.46
N GLN A 137 46.94 -13.69 -14.65
CA GLN A 137 45.83 -13.88 -15.57
C GLN A 137 44.70 -14.72 -14.96
N GLN A 138 45.04 -15.82 -14.28
CA GLN A 138 44.07 -16.67 -13.60
C GLN A 138 43.31 -15.93 -12.49
N THR A 139 44.02 -15.14 -11.67
CA THR A 139 43.39 -14.33 -10.61
C THR A 139 42.46 -13.28 -11.21
N ARG A 140 42.87 -12.64 -12.31
CA ARG A 140 42.04 -11.66 -13.02
C ARG A 140 40.79 -12.29 -13.63
N GLN A 141 40.90 -13.46 -14.25
CA GLN A 141 39.76 -14.23 -14.78
C GLN A 141 38.79 -14.63 -13.67
N LEU A 142 39.31 -15.08 -12.53
CA LEU A 142 38.48 -15.41 -11.37
C LEU A 142 37.68 -14.20 -10.87
N PHE A 143 38.31 -13.03 -10.75
CA PHE A 143 37.56 -11.82 -10.37
C PHE A 143 36.54 -11.40 -11.41
N GLN A 144 36.83 -11.52 -12.70
CA GLN A 144 35.86 -11.22 -13.75
C GLN A 144 34.64 -12.13 -13.67
N PHE A 145 34.85 -13.43 -13.42
CA PHE A 145 33.78 -14.38 -13.16
C PHE A 145 32.95 -13.98 -11.93
N GLN A 146 33.62 -13.71 -10.80
CA GLN A 146 32.98 -13.28 -9.56
C GLN A 146 32.18 -11.98 -9.70
N LEU A 147 32.72 -11.00 -10.43
CA LEU A 147 32.02 -9.75 -10.74
C LEU A 147 30.75 -10.02 -11.55
N GLN A 148 30.81 -10.91 -12.55
CA GLN A 148 29.65 -11.26 -13.33
C GLN A 148 28.58 -11.96 -12.46
N THR A 149 28.99 -12.86 -11.56
CA THR A 149 28.07 -13.49 -10.59
C THR A 149 27.41 -12.45 -9.69
N LEU A 150 28.17 -11.50 -9.14
CA LEU A 150 27.61 -10.41 -8.34
C LEU A 150 26.62 -9.54 -9.13
N LYS A 151 26.92 -9.21 -10.38
CA LYS A 151 25.99 -8.47 -11.26
C LYS A 151 24.70 -9.24 -11.50
N SER A 152 24.79 -10.55 -11.73
CA SER A 152 23.61 -11.41 -11.86
C SER A 152 22.78 -11.47 -10.58
N LEU A 153 23.43 -11.57 -9.41
CA LEU A 153 22.76 -11.52 -8.10
C LEU A 153 22.09 -10.16 -7.85
N LYS A 154 22.76 -9.05 -8.20
CA LYS A 154 22.20 -7.69 -8.11
C LYS A 154 20.95 -7.56 -8.97
N ALA A 155 21.02 -7.98 -10.24
CA ALA A 155 19.85 -7.95 -11.14
C ALA A 155 18.68 -8.79 -10.61
N ARG A 156 18.97 -9.96 -10.00
CA ARG A 156 17.95 -10.79 -9.35
C ARG A 156 17.35 -10.09 -8.12
N SER A 157 18.18 -9.45 -7.31
CA SER A 157 17.74 -8.67 -6.14
C SER A 157 16.82 -7.52 -6.56
N ASP A 158 17.16 -6.81 -7.64
CA ASP A 158 16.33 -5.73 -8.20
C ASP A 158 14.98 -6.26 -8.71
N SER A 159 15.00 -7.39 -9.42
CA SER A 159 13.76 -8.04 -9.88
C SER A 159 12.86 -8.45 -8.71
N ASN A 160 13.43 -9.01 -7.65
CA ASN A 160 12.67 -9.36 -6.44
C ASN A 160 12.08 -8.12 -5.75
N LEU A 161 12.84 -7.02 -5.69
CA LEU A 161 12.37 -5.75 -5.13
C LEU A 161 11.20 -5.17 -5.95
N SER A 162 11.31 -5.14 -7.28
CA SER A 162 10.22 -4.67 -8.15
C SER A 162 8.97 -5.52 -8.01
N ARG A 163 9.12 -6.86 -7.88
CA ARG A 163 7.99 -7.76 -7.61
C ARG A 163 7.31 -7.44 -6.29
N LEU A 164 8.09 -7.28 -5.22
CA LEU A 164 7.55 -6.92 -3.91
C LEU A 164 6.83 -5.56 -3.91
N GLN A 165 7.37 -4.55 -4.60
CA GLN A 165 6.72 -3.24 -4.74
C GLN A 165 5.39 -3.33 -5.48
N ASN A 166 5.33 -4.15 -6.54
CA ASN A 166 4.08 -4.40 -7.26
C ASN A 166 3.05 -5.08 -6.35
N GLU A 167 3.46 -6.04 -5.53
CA GLU A 167 2.59 -6.69 -4.55
C GLU A 167 2.06 -5.72 -3.49
N ILE A 168 2.92 -4.87 -2.92
CA ILE A 168 2.52 -3.84 -1.95
C ILE A 168 1.49 -2.89 -2.58
N THR A 169 1.75 -2.43 -3.81
CA THR A 169 0.84 -1.53 -4.53
C THR A 169 -0.51 -2.19 -4.80
N LEU A 170 -0.49 -3.46 -5.21
CA LEU A 170 -1.71 -4.25 -5.42
C LEU A 170 -2.51 -4.41 -4.12
N ALA A 171 -1.84 -4.69 -3.00
CA ALA A 171 -2.46 -4.80 -1.68
C ALA A 171 -3.17 -3.49 -1.28
N PHE A 172 -2.51 -2.34 -1.43
CA PHE A 172 -3.12 -1.03 -1.17
C PHE A 172 -4.33 -0.74 -2.06
N ASN A 173 -4.22 -1.04 -3.36
CA ASN A 173 -5.32 -0.85 -4.31
C ASN A 173 -6.53 -1.73 -3.96
N MET A 174 -6.29 -2.97 -3.53
CA MET A 174 -7.36 -3.89 -3.13
C MET A 174 -8.10 -3.41 -1.89
N VAL A 175 -7.38 -2.95 -0.86
CA VAL A 175 -7.98 -2.39 0.36
C VAL A 175 -8.78 -1.12 0.02
N THR A 176 -8.19 -0.22 -0.77
CA THR A 176 -8.87 1.01 -1.22
C THR A 176 -10.14 0.71 -2.02
N GLN A 177 -10.10 -0.32 -2.88
CA GLN A 177 -11.28 -0.76 -3.64
C GLN A 177 -12.37 -1.30 -2.71
N LYS A 178 -12.01 -2.09 -1.70
CA LYS A 178 -12.94 -2.63 -0.70
C LYS A 178 -13.60 -1.50 0.11
N ASP A 179 -12.83 -0.53 0.58
CA ASP A 179 -13.33 0.64 1.31
C ASP A 179 -14.23 1.53 0.45
N SER A 180 -13.86 1.71 -0.83
CA SER A 180 -14.70 2.41 -1.80
C SER A 180 -16.05 1.72 -1.99
N GLN A 181 -16.05 0.38 -2.11
CA GLN A 181 -17.29 -0.39 -2.20
C GLN A 181 -18.12 -0.29 -0.91
N ALA A 182 -17.49 -0.35 0.26
CA ALA A 182 -18.18 -0.18 1.54
C ALA A 182 -18.82 1.21 1.64
N THR A 183 -18.09 2.26 1.29
CA THR A 183 -18.57 3.65 1.26
C THR A 183 -19.75 3.81 0.30
N VAL A 184 -19.68 3.22 -0.90
CA VAL A 184 -20.80 3.22 -1.86
C VAL A 184 -22.03 2.50 -1.30
N ARG A 185 -21.85 1.38 -0.58
CA ARG A 185 -22.96 0.66 0.07
C ARG A 185 -23.59 1.49 1.18
N ILE A 186 -22.78 2.15 2.01
CA ILE A 186 -23.23 3.08 3.05
C ILE A 186 -24.01 4.23 2.40
N GLY A 187 -23.49 4.86 1.34
CA GLY A 187 -24.18 5.93 0.61
C GLY A 187 -25.51 5.48 0.00
N LYS A 188 -25.59 4.25 -0.53
CA LYS A 188 -26.85 3.67 -1.02
C LYS A 188 -27.85 3.42 0.11
N ALA A 189 -27.38 2.90 1.26
CA ALA A 189 -28.22 2.70 2.44
C ALA A 189 -28.75 4.04 2.97
N ALA A 190 -27.88 5.04 3.13
CA ALA A 190 -28.25 6.39 3.55
C ALA A 190 -29.23 7.07 2.58
N ARG A 191 -29.09 6.84 1.26
CA ARG A 191 -30.05 7.35 0.27
C ARG A 191 -31.44 6.72 0.42
N ARG A 192 -31.52 5.41 0.70
CA ARG A 192 -32.80 4.74 0.95
C ARG A 192 -33.44 5.22 2.25
N ASP A 193 -32.64 5.37 3.30
CA ASP A 193 -33.07 5.92 4.58
C ASP A 193 -33.62 7.35 4.42
N SER A 194 -32.90 8.19 3.68
CA SER A 194 -33.35 9.55 3.32
C SER A 194 -34.67 9.54 2.56
N ALA A 195 -34.89 8.57 1.66
CA ALA A 195 -36.14 8.45 0.94
C ALA A 195 -37.30 8.06 1.87
N ALA A 196 -37.08 7.11 2.79
CA ALA A 196 -38.07 6.73 3.80
C ALA A 196 -38.41 7.91 4.72
N MET A 197 -37.40 8.66 5.19
CA MET A 197 -37.58 9.86 6.00
C MET A 197 -38.42 10.93 5.26
N LYS A 198 -38.17 11.12 3.96
CA LYS A 198 -38.99 12.01 3.13
C LYS A 198 -40.45 11.54 3.05
N THR A 199 -40.70 10.24 2.92
CA THR A 199 -42.06 9.69 2.92
C THR A 199 -42.78 9.96 4.24
N VAL A 200 -42.12 9.72 5.38
CA VAL A 200 -42.71 10.02 6.71
C VAL A 200 -43.01 11.51 6.84
N ALA A 201 -42.10 12.38 6.44
CA ALA A 201 -42.31 13.82 6.46
C ALA A 201 -43.55 14.23 5.62
N VAL A 202 -43.70 13.68 4.41
CA VAL A 202 -44.88 13.94 3.56
C VAL A 202 -46.18 13.47 4.24
N LEU A 203 -46.19 12.29 4.87
CA LEU A 203 -47.36 11.80 5.60
C LEU A 203 -47.71 12.73 6.77
N THR A 204 -46.72 13.17 7.55
CA THR A 204 -46.96 14.10 8.67
C THR A 204 -47.48 15.45 8.19
N LEU A 205 -46.93 16.02 7.11
CA LEU A 205 -47.41 17.28 6.52
C LEU A 205 -48.84 17.17 5.98
N THR A 206 -49.26 15.98 5.52
CA THR A 206 -50.61 15.75 5.01
C THR A 206 -51.63 15.57 6.14
N PHE A 207 -51.30 14.78 7.17
CA PHE A 207 -52.25 14.44 8.24
C PHE A 207 -52.31 15.47 9.36
N LEU A 208 -51.22 16.19 9.65
CA LEU A 208 -51.18 17.15 10.77
C LEU A 208 -52.23 18.28 10.62
N PRO A 209 -52.41 18.93 9.45
CA PRO A 209 -53.41 19.97 9.30
C PRO A 209 -54.84 19.45 9.39
N ALA A 210 -55.11 18.28 8.80
CA ALA A 210 -56.42 17.63 8.86
C ALA A 210 -56.79 17.26 10.31
N THR A 211 -55.82 16.72 11.06
CA THR A 211 -55.99 16.36 12.47
C THR A 211 -56.20 17.60 13.35
N PHE A 212 -55.48 18.70 13.09
CA PHE A 212 -55.65 19.96 13.79
C PHE A 212 -57.05 20.55 13.60
N VAL A 213 -57.53 20.59 12.35
CA VAL A 213 -58.90 21.02 12.05
C VAL A 213 -59.91 20.08 12.72
N SER A 214 -59.73 18.76 12.64
CA SER A 214 -60.60 17.80 13.34
C SER A 214 -60.65 18.04 14.86
N ALA A 215 -59.51 18.32 15.49
CA ALA A 215 -59.43 18.62 16.93
C ALA A 215 -60.17 19.90 17.31
N ILE A 216 -60.06 20.98 16.52
CA ILE A 216 -60.83 22.21 16.73
C ILE A 216 -62.32 21.92 16.66
N PHE A 217 -62.77 21.16 15.67
CA PHE A 217 -64.18 20.81 15.49
C PHE A 217 -64.70 19.81 16.53
N SER A 218 -63.80 19.06 17.19
CA SER A 218 -64.12 18.16 18.31
C SER A 218 -64.36 18.92 19.63
N THR A 219 -63.89 20.16 19.73
CA THR A 219 -64.28 21.03 20.86
C THR A 219 -65.77 21.34 20.78
N GLN A 220 -66.42 21.57 21.93
CA GLN A 220 -67.88 21.74 22.12
C GLN A 220 -68.52 22.92 21.34
N PHE A 221 -67.81 23.51 20.38
CA PHE A 221 -68.26 24.59 19.51
C PHE A 221 -69.38 24.17 18.55
N PHE A 222 -69.50 22.88 18.22
CA PHE A 222 -70.63 22.32 17.46
C PHE A 222 -71.58 21.57 18.40
N ASN A 223 -72.31 22.31 19.23
CA ASN A 223 -73.37 21.74 20.07
C ASN A 223 -74.57 21.34 19.19
N PHE A 224 -74.90 20.05 19.22
CA PHE A 224 -76.11 19.51 18.61
C PHE A 224 -77.23 19.61 19.64
N THR A 225 -78.19 20.54 19.45
CA THR A 225 -79.47 20.49 20.16
C THR A 225 -80.46 19.76 19.27
N PRO A 226 -80.80 18.49 19.54
CA PRO A 226 -81.88 17.82 18.81
C PRO A 226 -83.22 18.38 19.31
N GLU A 227 -83.84 19.27 18.56
CA GLU A 227 -85.28 19.53 18.74
C GLU A 227 -86.07 18.43 18.02
N SER A 228 -86.34 17.31 18.70
CA SER A 228 -87.64 16.61 18.55
C SER A 228 -87.92 15.53 19.61
N PRO A 229 -89.17 15.43 20.09
CA PRO A 229 -89.57 14.58 21.20
C PRO A 229 -90.05 13.20 20.73
N SER A 230 -89.16 12.30 20.29
CA SER A 230 -89.51 10.86 20.18
C SER A 230 -88.34 10.02 19.69
N GLY A 231 -87.61 9.41 20.64
CA GLY A 231 -87.18 8.01 20.68
C GLY A 231 -86.71 7.27 19.41
N GLN A 232 -86.10 7.91 18.41
CA GLN A 232 -85.50 7.21 17.28
C GLN A 232 -84.08 7.72 17.00
N ASP A 233 -83.09 6.89 17.37
CA ASP A 233 -81.68 7.10 17.07
C ASP A 233 -81.46 7.11 15.55
N SER A 234 -81.46 8.31 14.98
CA SER A 234 -81.00 8.54 13.62
C SER A 234 -79.56 9.03 13.67
N TRP A 235 -78.67 8.36 12.94
CA TRP A 235 -77.31 8.84 12.68
C TRP A 235 -77.39 10.11 11.82
N VAL A 236 -77.58 11.27 12.45
CA VAL A 236 -77.65 12.56 11.75
C VAL A 236 -76.24 13.15 11.62
N VAL A 237 -75.68 13.10 10.42
CA VAL A 237 -74.48 13.88 10.07
C VAL A 237 -74.89 15.35 9.89
N SER A 238 -74.22 16.27 10.58
CA SER A 238 -74.50 17.73 10.51
C SER A 238 -74.44 18.28 9.09
N SER A 239 -75.36 19.17 8.71
CA SER A 239 -75.32 19.88 7.41
C SER A 239 -74.07 20.77 7.24
N HIS A 240 -73.38 21.09 8.34
CA HIS A 240 -72.17 21.92 8.35
C HIS A 240 -70.89 21.11 8.15
N PHE A 241 -70.98 19.80 7.89
CA PHE A 241 -69.83 18.94 7.61
C PHE A 241 -68.98 19.41 6.43
N TRP A 242 -69.56 20.16 5.49
CA TRP A 242 -68.82 20.76 4.37
C TRP A 242 -67.76 21.77 4.81
N ILE A 243 -67.95 22.43 5.96
CA ILE A 243 -67.01 23.42 6.50
C ILE A 243 -65.66 22.76 6.88
N TYR A 244 -65.68 21.51 7.35
CA TYR A 244 -64.44 20.75 7.61
C TYR A 244 -63.57 20.65 6.35
N TRP A 245 -64.17 20.29 5.21
CA TRP A 245 -63.47 20.18 3.93
C TRP A 245 -63.04 21.55 3.39
N ALA A 246 -63.84 22.59 3.63
CA ALA A 246 -63.53 23.96 3.22
C ALA A 246 -62.26 24.53 3.88
N PHE A 247 -61.93 24.11 5.12
CA PHE A 247 -60.72 24.58 5.82
C PHE A 247 -59.56 23.59 5.77
N SER A 248 -59.82 22.28 5.90
CA SER A 248 -58.77 21.26 5.92
C SER A 248 -58.06 21.13 4.57
N ALA A 249 -58.80 21.14 3.45
CA ALA A 249 -58.20 20.96 2.13
C ALA A 249 -57.25 22.12 1.74
N PRO A 250 -57.63 23.41 1.88
CA PRO A 250 -56.68 24.50 1.59
C PRO A 250 -55.46 24.50 2.51
N LEU A 251 -55.63 24.19 3.80
CA LEU A 251 -54.52 24.18 4.76
C LEU A 251 -53.50 23.09 4.43
N THR A 252 -53.96 21.90 4.01
CA THR A 252 -53.06 20.83 3.52
C THR A 252 -52.34 21.23 2.23
N VAL A 253 -53.03 21.88 1.29
CA VAL A 253 -52.40 22.39 0.05
C VAL A 253 -51.33 23.43 0.37
N VAL A 254 -51.62 24.39 1.24
CA VAL A 254 -50.67 25.46 1.62
C VAL A 254 -49.42 24.88 2.31
N THR A 255 -49.58 23.94 3.23
CA THR A 255 -48.45 23.31 3.94
C THR A 255 -47.55 22.50 3.00
N ILE A 256 -48.13 21.74 2.06
CA ILE A 256 -47.37 21.02 1.03
C ILE A 256 -46.68 22.00 0.07
N MET A 257 -47.37 23.04 -0.38
CA MET A 257 -46.79 24.06 -1.27
C MET A 257 -45.61 24.79 -0.62
N LEU A 258 -45.73 25.17 0.66
CA LEU A 258 -44.62 25.77 1.41
C LEU A 258 -43.41 24.85 1.49
N TRP A 259 -43.63 23.55 1.75
CA TRP A 259 -42.55 22.56 1.79
C TRP A 259 -41.87 22.37 0.42
N LEU A 260 -42.65 22.31 -0.67
CA LEU A 260 -42.11 22.19 -2.03
C LEU A 260 -41.30 23.43 -2.43
N VAL A 261 -41.81 24.62 -2.15
CA VAL A 261 -41.10 25.88 -2.40
C VAL A 261 -39.80 25.93 -1.58
N TRP A 262 -39.84 25.55 -0.31
CA TRP A 262 -38.65 25.46 0.54
C TRP A 262 -37.61 24.49 -0.01
N GLN A 263 -38.02 23.30 -0.43
CA GLN A 263 -37.12 22.29 -1.03
C GLN A 263 -36.48 22.80 -2.33
N CYS A 264 -37.28 23.36 -3.25
CA CYS A 264 -36.79 23.94 -4.50
C CYS A 264 -35.82 25.11 -4.24
N TRP A 265 -36.11 25.98 -3.29
CA TRP A 265 -35.27 27.14 -3.01
C TRP A 265 -33.95 26.76 -2.32
N TYR A 266 -34.01 25.82 -1.37
CA TYR A 266 -32.82 25.30 -0.69
C TYR A 266 -31.90 24.55 -1.65
N THR A 267 -32.46 23.69 -2.50
CA THR A 267 -31.66 22.95 -3.52
C THR A 267 -31.05 23.88 -4.56
N ALA A 268 -31.77 24.90 -5.03
CA ALA A 268 -31.24 25.88 -5.99
C ALA A 268 -30.08 26.70 -5.40
N ARG A 269 -30.13 27.05 -4.12
CA ARG A 269 -29.05 27.79 -3.44
C ARG A 269 -27.81 26.94 -3.18
N GLY A 270 -27.96 25.65 -2.84
CA GLY A 270 -26.83 24.75 -2.62
C GLY A 270 -25.93 24.56 -3.85
N VAL A 271 -26.53 24.45 -5.04
CA VAL A 271 -25.82 24.30 -6.32
C VAL A 271 -25.00 25.56 -6.68
N GLY A 272 -25.47 26.74 -6.28
CA GLY A 272 -24.76 28.00 -6.49
C GLY A 272 -23.46 28.12 -5.69
N TYR A 273 -23.43 27.57 -4.47
CA TYR A 273 -22.23 27.58 -3.61
C TYR A 273 -21.14 26.64 -4.15
N GLU A 274 -21.48 25.43 -4.59
CA GLU A 274 -20.48 24.47 -5.13
C GLU A 274 -19.82 24.96 -6.43
N MET A 275 -20.55 25.67 -7.31
CA MET A 275 -19.97 26.26 -8.52
C MET A 275 -19.01 27.41 -8.22
N SER A 276 -19.31 28.22 -7.20
CA SER A 276 -18.43 29.32 -6.76
C SER A 276 -17.16 28.82 -6.06
N GLU A 277 -17.22 27.66 -5.40
CA GLU A 277 -16.06 27.10 -4.70
C GLU A 277 -15.09 26.40 -5.69
N ARG A 278 -15.62 25.72 -6.72
CA ARG A 278 -14.80 25.14 -7.80
C ARG A 278 -14.10 26.18 -8.67
N SER A 279 -14.76 27.29 -8.98
CA SER A 279 -14.14 28.40 -9.71
C SER A 279 -13.02 29.06 -8.88
N GLY A 280 -13.23 29.23 -7.57
CA GLY A 280 -12.21 29.73 -6.65
C GLY A 280 -10.99 28.81 -6.52
N GLN A 281 -11.17 27.49 -6.52
CA GLN A 281 -10.06 26.53 -6.48
C GLN A 281 -9.27 26.47 -7.79
N GLN A 282 -9.94 26.52 -8.96
CA GLN A 282 -9.25 26.56 -10.25
C GLN A 282 -8.42 27.84 -10.45
N GLN A 283 -8.81 28.94 -9.80
CA GLN A 283 -8.10 30.21 -9.89
C GLN A 283 -6.93 30.32 -8.90
N ARG A 284 -6.85 29.44 -7.88
CA ARG A 284 -5.70 29.30 -6.96
C ARG A 284 -4.64 28.31 -7.44
N LEU A 285 -4.96 27.48 -8.43
CA LEU A 285 -4.06 26.49 -9.04
C LEU A 285 -3.39 27.02 -10.32
N ARG A 286 -3.61 28.29 -10.67
CA ARG A 286 -2.91 29.03 -11.74
C ARG A 286 -2.13 30.17 -11.11
#